data_AF-A0A068NK93-F1
#
_entry.id   AF-A0A068NK93-F1
#
_cell.length_a   1.000
_cell.length_b   1.000
_cell.length_c   1.000
_cell.angle_alpha   90.00
_cell.angle_beta   90.00
_cell.angle_gamma   90.00
#
_symmetry.space_group_name_H-M   'P 1'
#
loop_
_entity.id
_entity.type
_entity.pdbx_description
1 polymer ?
#
loop_
_entity_poly.entity_id
_entity_poly.type
_entity_poly.pdbx_seq_one_letter_code
_entity_poly.pdbx_strand_id
1 'polypeptide(L)'
;MSALVASQLESLLGAFPLQSMMTELVPSGPKAGEPALVAGAMAESVPPPLQAAIWLYVDDLNRSHNVSQGIESEEGAFWHGIMHRREGDFSNAKYWFRRAGSLPTRLGLDPTALTDEVASHFRDNPPHLVDAQRREWIMLVEHCARQAE
;
A
#
# COMPACT_ATOMS: atom_id res chain seq x y z
N MET A 1 -11.26 9.35 -10.45
CA MET A 1 -10.56 8.30 -11.19
C MET A 1 -10.82 8.35 -12.69
N SER A 2 -9.81 8.72 -13.50
CA SER A 2 -9.86 8.46 -14.95
C SER A 2 -10.32 7.00 -15.17
N ALA A 3 -11.37 6.81 -15.97
CA ALA A 3 -12.01 5.51 -16.18
C ALA A 3 -11.02 4.42 -16.62
N LEU A 4 -9.90 4.81 -17.23
CA LEU A 4 -8.82 3.91 -17.62
C LEU A 4 -8.10 3.30 -16.42
N VAL A 5 -7.71 4.10 -15.43
CA VAL A 5 -6.99 3.63 -14.24
C VAL A 5 -7.87 2.70 -13.40
N ALA A 6 -9.17 3.02 -13.32
CA ALA A 6 -10.19 2.15 -12.70
C ALA A 6 -10.19 0.76 -13.33
N SER A 7 -10.36 0.74 -14.65
CA SER A 7 -10.47 -0.49 -15.43
C SER A 7 -9.19 -1.34 -15.35
N GLN A 8 -8.02 -0.70 -15.34
CA GLN A 8 -6.74 -1.37 -15.15
C GLN A 8 -6.62 -1.99 -13.75
N LEU A 9 -7.01 -1.26 -12.68
CA LEU A 9 -6.98 -1.78 -11.32
C LEU A 9 -7.96 -2.95 -11.14
N GLU A 10 -9.19 -2.82 -11.66
CA GLU A 10 -10.19 -3.88 -11.65
C GLU A 10 -9.69 -5.13 -12.39
N SER A 11 -9.04 -4.95 -13.54
CA SER A 11 -8.46 -6.06 -14.30
C SER A 11 -7.33 -6.75 -13.54
N LEU A 12 -6.41 -5.97 -12.93
CA LEU A 12 -5.32 -6.50 -12.12
C LEU A 12 -5.86 -7.30 -10.93
N LEU A 13 -6.80 -6.74 -10.19
CA LEU A 13 -7.41 -7.37 -9.02
C LEU A 13 -8.30 -8.57 -9.38
N GLY A 14 -8.89 -8.58 -10.57
CA GLY A 14 -9.65 -9.72 -11.09
C GLY A 14 -8.75 -10.91 -11.45
N ALA A 15 -7.59 -10.64 -12.07
CA ALA A 15 -6.61 -11.68 -12.40
C ALA A 15 -5.85 -12.18 -11.16
N PHE A 16 -5.48 -11.25 -10.28
CA PHE A 16 -4.65 -11.50 -9.10
C PHE A 16 -5.33 -10.85 -7.88
N PRO A 17 -6.24 -11.56 -7.19
CA PRO A 17 -7.00 -10.97 -6.10
C PRO A 17 -6.11 -10.62 -4.91
N LEU A 18 -6.49 -9.56 -4.18
CA LEU A 18 -5.80 -9.13 -2.96
C LEU A 18 -5.69 -10.24 -1.90
N GLN A 19 -6.55 -11.25 -1.91
CA GLN A 19 -6.47 -12.40 -1.01
C GLN A 19 -5.26 -13.30 -1.29
N SER A 20 -4.84 -13.37 -2.56
CA SER A 20 -3.64 -14.09 -3.00
C SER A 20 -2.37 -13.23 -2.94
N MET A 21 -2.55 -11.92 -2.78
CA MET A 21 -1.47 -10.93 -2.68
C MET A 21 -1.44 -10.34 -1.27
N MET A 22 -0.40 -9.56 -0.95
CA MET A 22 -0.26 -8.91 0.37
C MET A 22 -0.60 -9.84 1.56
N THR A 23 -0.23 -11.12 1.46
CA THR A 23 -0.59 -12.19 2.43
C THR A 23 0.17 -12.07 3.73
N GLU A 24 1.28 -11.34 3.69
CA GLU A 24 2.17 -11.12 4.80
C GLU A 24 2.06 -9.66 5.26
N LEU A 25 2.15 -9.47 6.57
CA LEU A 25 2.27 -8.15 7.20
C LEU A 25 3.67 -7.57 6.98
N VAL A 26 4.70 -8.41 7.12
CA VAL A 26 6.10 -8.07 6.84
C VAL A 26 6.66 -9.11 5.85
N PRO A 27 6.58 -8.89 4.53
CA PRO A 27 7.04 -9.85 3.53
C PRO A 27 8.56 -9.99 3.52
N SER A 28 9.05 -11.19 3.18
CA SER A 28 10.50 -11.45 3.03
C SER A 28 11.09 -10.94 1.70
N GLY A 29 10.24 -10.51 0.76
CA GLY A 29 10.65 -10.00 -0.55
C GLY A 29 9.50 -9.86 -1.54
N PRO A 30 9.77 -9.33 -2.74
CA PRO A 30 8.75 -9.11 -3.76
C PRO A 30 8.16 -10.44 -4.26
N LYS A 31 6.88 -10.39 -4.66
CA LYS A 31 6.27 -11.46 -5.43
C LYS A 31 6.98 -11.58 -6.79
N ALA A 32 7.05 -12.81 -7.30
CA ALA A 32 7.69 -13.12 -8.58
C ALA A 32 6.66 -13.64 -9.60
N GLY A 33 7.09 -13.76 -10.86
CA GLY A 33 6.27 -14.31 -11.93
C GLY A 33 5.29 -13.31 -12.53
N GLU A 34 4.20 -13.84 -13.08
CA GLU A 34 3.20 -13.07 -13.83
C GLU A 34 2.59 -11.88 -13.06
N PRO A 35 2.21 -12.01 -11.75
CA PRO A 35 1.64 -10.88 -11.02
C PRO A 35 2.58 -9.67 -10.95
N ALA A 36 3.89 -9.92 -10.76
CA ALA A 36 4.89 -8.87 -10.69
C ALA A 36 5.13 -8.19 -12.03
N LEU A 37 5.08 -8.95 -13.13
CA LEU A 37 5.23 -8.42 -14.49
C LEU A 37 4.05 -7.52 -14.87
N VAL A 38 2.82 -7.99 -14.63
CA VAL A 38 1.59 -7.24 -14.96
C VAL A 38 1.47 -5.99 -14.09
N ALA A 39 1.70 -6.12 -12.77
CA ALA A 39 1.74 -4.98 -11.86
C ALA A 39 2.79 -3.95 -12.28
N GLY A 40 3.98 -4.41 -12.68
CA GLY A 40 5.04 -3.50 -13.11
C GLY A 40 4.70 -2.69 -14.36
N ALA A 41 4.14 -3.34 -15.38
CA ALA A 41 3.67 -2.64 -16.58
C ALA A 41 2.55 -1.62 -16.25
N MET A 42 1.65 -1.97 -15.31
CA MET A 42 0.61 -1.06 -14.86
C MET A 42 1.19 0.16 -14.12
N ALA A 43 2.15 -0.06 -13.22
CA ALA A 43 2.77 1.00 -12.43
C ALA A 43 3.38 2.09 -13.31
N GLU A 44 3.94 1.75 -14.47
CA GLU A 44 4.50 2.75 -15.41
C GLU A 44 3.44 3.66 -16.05
N SER A 45 2.16 3.26 -16.01
CA SER A 45 1.04 3.95 -16.68
C SER A 45 0.13 4.75 -15.74
N VAL A 46 0.39 4.76 -14.43
CA VAL A 46 -0.44 5.44 -13.43
C VAL A 46 0.33 6.54 -12.69
N PRO A 47 -0.35 7.52 -12.06
CA PRO A 47 0.31 8.57 -11.27
C PRO A 47 1.09 8.03 -10.05
N PRO A 48 2.13 8.74 -9.57
CA PRO A 48 3.04 8.26 -8.53
C PRO A 48 2.38 7.65 -7.27
N PRO A 49 1.32 8.22 -6.67
CA PRO A 49 0.68 7.61 -5.50
C PRO A 49 0.14 6.19 -5.79
N LEU A 50 -0.42 5.97 -6.98
CA LEU A 50 -0.91 4.65 -7.39
C LEU A 50 0.24 3.71 -7.78
N GLN A 51 1.35 4.23 -8.29
CA GLN A 51 2.56 3.40 -8.50
C GLN A 51 3.07 2.85 -7.18
N ALA A 52 3.16 3.68 -6.14
CA ALA A 52 3.59 3.25 -4.81
C ALA A 52 2.68 2.14 -4.27
N ALA A 53 1.36 2.28 -4.45
CA ALA A 53 0.38 1.26 -4.07
C ALA A 53 0.58 -0.07 -4.82
N ILE A 54 0.78 -0.02 -6.15
CA ILE A 54 0.99 -1.22 -6.98
C ILE A 54 2.26 -1.97 -6.57
N TRP A 55 3.34 -1.25 -6.26
CA TRP A 55 4.56 -1.89 -5.77
C TRP A 55 4.38 -2.56 -4.40
N LEU A 56 3.61 -1.96 -3.49
CA LEU A 56 3.24 -2.59 -2.21
C LEU A 56 2.39 -3.85 -2.42
N TYR A 57 1.50 -3.83 -3.40
CA TYR A 57 0.61 -4.94 -3.72
C TYR A 57 1.39 -6.21 -4.11
N VAL A 58 2.54 -6.06 -4.77
CA VAL A 58 3.47 -7.15 -5.11
C VAL A 58 4.66 -7.26 -4.15
N ASP A 59 4.60 -6.68 -2.96
CA ASP A 59 5.66 -6.74 -1.95
C ASP A 59 7.02 -6.16 -2.38
N ASP A 60 7.08 -5.36 -3.46
CA ASP A 60 8.31 -4.66 -3.87
C ASP A 60 8.45 -3.35 -3.09
N LEU A 61 8.88 -3.49 -1.82
CA LEU A 61 9.02 -2.39 -0.89
C LEU A 61 10.05 -1.35 -1.36
N ASN A 62 11.12 -1.79 -2.04
CA ASN A 62 12.15 -0.90 -2.56
C ASN A 62 11.59 0.06 -3.62
N ARG A 63 10.83 -0.46 -4.59
CA ARG A 63 10.20 0.38 -5.62
C ARG A 63 9.12 1.27 -5.02
N SER A 64 8.32 0.76 -4.08
CA SER A 64 7.32 1.57 -3.38
C SER A 64 7.96 2.71 -2.58
N HIS A 65 9.05 2.43 -1.85
CA HIS A 65 9.81 3.43 -1.12
C HIS A 65 10.36 4.50 -2.06
N ASN A 66 11.00 4.08 -3.16
CA ASN A 66 11.57 5.01 -4.15
C ASN A 66 10.54 5.98 -4.72
N VAL A 67 9.32 5.51 -4.96
CA VAL A 67 8.23 6.36 -5.42
C VAL A 67 7.71 7.24 -4.28
N SER A 68 7.30 6.64 -3.15
CA SER A 68 6.62 7.36 -2.05
C SER A 68 7.48 8.44 -1.40
N GLN A 69 8.80 8.25 -1.30
CA GLN A 69 9.70 9.28 -0.77
C GLN A 69 9.71 10.58 -1.61
N GLY A 70 9.43 10.48 -2.91
CA GLY A 70 9.39 11.62 -3.83
C GLY A 70 8.05 12.35 -3.88
N ILE A 71 7.04 11.89 -3.13
CA ILE A 71 5.70 12.46 -3.12
C ILE A 71 5.55 13.38 -1.90
N GLU A 72 5.64 14.70 -2.11
CA GLU A 72 5.49 15.71 -1.06
C GLU A 72 4.02 16.01 -0.72
N SER A 73 3.27 15.01 -0.25
CA SER A 73 1.84 15.14 0.12
C SER A 73 1.45 14.26 1.31
N GLU A 74 0.21 14.43 1.81
CA GLU A 74 -0.35 13.55 2.84
C GLU A 74 -0.45 12.10 2.34
N GLU A 75 -0.81 11.90 1.07
CA GLU A 75 -0.88 10.59 0.42
C GLU A 75 0.51 9.94 0.32
N GLY A 76 1.52 10.72 -0.09
CA GLY A 76 2.90 10.27 -0.16
C GLY A 76 3.41 9.79 1.20
N ALA A 77 3.21 10.60 2.23
CA ALA A 77 3.56 10.26 3.60
C ALA A 77 2.78 9.01 4.10
N PHE A 78 1.52 8.85 3.72
CA PHE A 78 0.75 7.66 4.11
C PHE A 78 1.32 6.40 3.43
N TRP A 79 1.55 6.41 2.11
CA TRP A 79 2.18 5.29 1.42
C TRP A 79 3.54 4.92 2.00
N HIS A 80 4.35 5.93 2.34
CA HIS A 80 5.65 5.76 2.97
C HIS A 80 5.52 5.07 4.35
N GLY A 81 4.54 5.47 5.15
CA GLY A 81 4.24 4.81 6.43
C GLY A 81 3.82 3.35 6.27
N ILE A 82 2.95 3.04 5.30
CA ILE A 82 2.55 1.65 5.01
C ILE A 82 3.77 0.83 4.58
N MET A 83 4.61 1.39 3.72
CA MET A 83 5.86 0.75 3.27
C MET A 83 6.76 0.41 4.46
N HIS A 84 7.06 1.39 5.33
CA HIS A 84 7.90 1.16 6.52
C HIS A 84 7.31 0.11 7.47
N ARG A 85 5.98 0.10 7.64
CA ARG A 85 5.32 -0.94 8.44
C ARG A 85 5.53 -2.32 7.83
N ARG A 86 5.47 -2.44 6.51
CA ARG A 86 5.69 -3.70 5.79
C ARG A 86 7.15 -4.15 5.78
N GLU A 87 8.14 -3.28 5.89
CA GLU A 87 9.54 -3.73 6.07
C GLU A 87 9.90 -4.04 7.54
N GLY A 88 9.02 -3.70 8.48
CA GLY A 88 9.22 -3.93 9.91
C GLY A 88 9.88 -2.76 10.65
N ASP A 89 10.09 -1.61 10.02
CA ASP A 89 10.52 -0.37 10.69
C ASP A 89 9.30 0.38 11.26
N PHE A 90 8.74 -0.17 12.32
CA PHE A 90 7.51 0.33 12.94
C PHE A 90 7.63 1.75 13.51
N SER A 91 8.83 2.13 13.98
CA SER A 91 9.06 3.47 14.53
C SER A 91 8.99 4.53 13.42
N ASN A 92 9.64 4.23 12.29
CA ASN A 92 9.65 5.12 11.14
C ASN A 92 8.29 5.15 10.42
N ALA A 93 7.58 4.02 10.37
CA ALA A 93 6.20 3.97 9.92
C ALA A 93 5.32 4.99 10.67
N LYS A 94 5.39 5.00 12.01
CA LYS A 94 4.65 5.98 12.84
C LYS A 94 5.08 7.42 12.59
N TYR A 95 6.37 7.66 12.32
CA TYR A 95 6.83 8.99 11.93
C TYR A 95 6.16 9.48 10.64
N TRP A 96 6.08 8.63 9.62
CA TRP A 96 5.42 8.96 8.36
C TRP A 96 3.89 9.06 8.49
N PHE A 97 3.25 8.24 9.31
CA PHE A 97 1.83 8.39 9.59
C PHE A 97 1.49 9.73 10.27
N ARG A 98 2.38 10.28 11.12
CA ARG A 98 2.22 11.65 11.62
C ARG A 98 2.32 12.70 10.51
N ARG A 99 3.17 12.47 9.50
CA ARG A 99 3.31 13.36 8.34
C ARG A 99 2.16 13.26 7.35
N ALA A 100 1.39 12.15 7.38
CA ALA A 100 0.15 12.02 6.62
C ALA A 100 -0.99 12.92 7.15
N GLY A 101 -0.74 13.67 8.23
CA GLY A 101 -1.66 14.69 8.72
C GLY A 101 -3.01 14.12 9.12
N SER A 102 -4.08 14.70 8.60
CA SER A 102 -5.45 14.29 8.92
C SER A 102 -6.00 13.20 8.01
N LEU A 103 -5.27 12.84 6.93
CA LEU A 103 -5.75 11.90 5.92
C LEU A 103 -6.19 10.55 6.50
N PRO A 104 -5.43 9.89 7.41
CA PRO A 104 -5.89 8.63 7.98
C PRO A 104 -7.24 8.74 8.70
N THR A 105 -7.42 9.80 9.51
CA THR A 105 -8.68 10.08 10.20
C THR A 105 -9.83 10.35 9.22
N ARG A 106 -9.59 11.09 8.13
CA ARG A 106 -10.58 11.35 7.07
C ARG A 106 -11.01 10.06 6.35
N LEU A 107 -10.15 9.05 6.31
CA LEU A 107 -10.45 7.72 5.76
C LEU A 107 -11.02 6.75 6.82
N GLY A 108 -11.18 7.19 8.08
CA GLY A 108 -11.67 6.35 9.17
C GLY A 108 -10.67 5.25 9.56
N LEU A 109 -9.37 5.52 9.43
CA LEU A 109 -8.28 4.59 9.68
C LEU A 109 -7.44 5.06 10.88
N ASP A 110 -6.88 4.11 11.62
CA ASP A 110 -5.85 4.35 12.63
C ASP A 110 -4.58 3.54 12.29
N PRO A 111 -3.71 4.09 11.44
CA PRO A 111 -2.51 3.39 11.01
C PRO A 111 -1.49 3.24 12.14
N THR A 112 -1.55 4.08 13.18
CA THR A 112 -0.64 3.98 14.33
C THR A 112 -1.02 2.78 15.18
N ALA A 113 -2.31 2.63 15.51
CA ALA A 113 -2.81 1.46 16.23
C ALA A 113 -2.57 0.16 15.44
N LEU A 114 -2.83 0.16 14.13
CA LEU A 114 -2.52 -1.01 13.28
C LEU A 114 -1.02 -1.34 13.31
N THR A 115 -0.15 -0.33 13.32
CA THR A 115 1.30 -0.55 13.43
C THR A 115 1.69 -1.20 14.76
N ASP A 116 1.08 -0.80 15.86
CA ASP A 116 1.33 -1.40 17.18
C ASP A 116 0.90 -2.88 17.24
N GLU A 117 -0.26 -3.19 16.68
CA GLU A 117 -0.75 -4.57 16.60
C GLU A 117 0.14 -5.44 15.68
N VAL A 118 0.53 -4.91 14.52
CA VAL A 118 1.43 -5.60 13.60
C VAL A 118 2.79 -5.85 14.26
N ALA A 119 3.37 -4.85 14.93
CA ALA A 119 4.67 -5.00 15.59
C ALA A 119 4.69 -6.15 16.61
N SER A 120 3.54 -6.45 17.22
CA SER A 120 3.40 -7.50 18.22
C SER A 120 3.15 -8.89 17.63
N HIS A 121 2.63 -8.99 16.39
CA HIS A 121 2.08 -10.24 15.85
C HIS A 121 2.51 -10.59 14.41
N PHE A 122 3.37 -9.79 13.75
CA PHE A 122 3.64 -9.94 12.31
C PHE A 122 4.23 -11.29 11.88
N ARG A 123 4.86 -12.04 12.80
CA ARG A 123 5.45 -13.35 12.49
C ARG A 123 4.39 -14.41 12.16
N ASP A 124 3.21 -14.27 12.74
CA ASP A 124 2.12 -15.26 12.61
C ASP A 124 1.08 -14.85 11.55
N ASN A 125 1.20 -13.64 11.00
CA ASN A 125 0.28 -13.08 9.99
C ASN A 125 -1.21 -13.31 10.35
N PRO A 126 -1.68 -12.89 11.54
CA PRO A 126 -3.04 -13.17 11.94
C PRO A 126 -4.04 -12.59 10.93
N PRO A 127 -5.05 -13.37 10.48
CA PRO A 127 -5.89 -12.99 9.34
C PRO A 127 -6.54 -11.61 9.46
N HIS A 128 -7.01 -11.25 10.66
CA HIS A 128 -7.66 -9.95 10.89
C HIS A 128 -6.72 -8.75 10.68
N LEU A 129 -5.42 -8.87 10.95
CA LEU A 129 -4.46 -7.80 10.67
C LEU A 129 -4.10 -7.75 9.19
N VAL A 130 -3.98 -8.91 8.53
CA VAL A 130 -3.76 -8.97 7.07
C VAL A 130 -4.94 -8.33 6.34
N ASP A 131 -6.17 -8.60 6.77
CA ASP A 131 -7.38 -7.99 6.23
C ASP A 131 -7.47 -6.49 6.53
N ALA A 132 -7.08 -6.06 7.74
CA ALA A 132 -6.99 -4.63 8.09
C ALA A 132 -6.00 -3.89 7.20
N GLN A 133 -4.82 -4.47 6.95
CA GLN A 133 -3.82 -3.93 6.03
C GLN A 133 -4.33 -3.83 4.60
N ARG A 134 -5.00 -4.86 4.08
CA ARG A 134 -5.59 -4.84 2.73
C ARG A 134 -6.67 -3.78 2.62
N ARG A 135 -7.52 -3.65 3.64
CA ARG A 135 -8.54 -2.60 3.71
C ARG A 135 -7.91 -1.21 3.70
N GLU A 136 -6.85 -0.99 4.49
CA GLU A 136 -6.12 0.28 4.52
C GLU A 136 -5.56 0.63 3.14
N TRP A 137 -4.96 -0.34 2.44
CA TRP A 137 -4.47 -0.19 1.07
C TRP A 137 -5.59 0.19 0.10
N ILE A 138 -6.74 -0.51 0.13
CA ILE A 138 -7.89 -0.22 -0.75
C ILE A 138 -8.38 1.21 -0.53
N MET A 139 -8.58 1.61 0.73
CA MET A 139 -9.09 2.94 1.06
C MET A 139 -8.18 4.06 0.54
N LEU A 140 -6.86 3.88 0.64
CA LEU A 140 -5.91 4.87 0.16
C LEU A 140 -5.77 4.85 -1.38
N VAL A 141 -5.84 3.67 -2.02
CA VAL A 141 -5.91 3.58 -3.49
C VAL A 141 -7.11 4.32 -4.04
N GLU A 142 -8.31 4.06 -3.49
CA GLU A 142 -9.53 4.72 -3.92
C GLU A 142 -9.46 6.25 -3.72
N HIS A 143 -8.89 6.69 -2.60
CA HIS A 143 -8.64 8.11 -2.35
C HIS A 143 -7.72 8.71 -3.40
N CYS A 144 -6.54 8.13 -3.62
CA CYS A 144 -5.58 8.61 -4.62
C CYS A 144 -6.16 8.60 -6.04
N ALA A 145 -6.95 7.58 -6.38
CA ALA A 145 -7.60 7.48 -7.69
C ALA A 145 -8.62 8.61 -7.91
N ARG A 146 -9.31 9.08 -6.85
CA ARG A 146 -10.21 10.25 -6.92
C ARG A 146 -9.46 11.58 -7.05
N GLN A 147 -8.23 11.68 -6.52
CA GLN A 147 -7.42 12.91 -6.63
C GLN A 147 -6.67 13.03 -7.97
N ALA A 148 -6.57 11.94 -8.74
CA ALA A 148 -5.89 11.90 -10.04
C ALA A 148 -6.80 12.29 -11.24
N GLU A 149 -8.02 12.73 -10.98
CA GLU A 149 -8.92 13.39 -11.96
C GLU A 149 -8.67 14.88 -12.03
#